data_AF-A0A3M2ATC4-F1
#
_entry.id   AF-A0A3M2ATC4-F1
#
_cell.length_a   1.000
_cell.length_b   1.000
_cell.length_c   1.000
_cell.angle_alpha   90.00
_cell.angle_beta   90.00
_cell.angle_gamma   90.00
#
_symmetry.space_group_name_H-M   'P 1'
#
loop_
_entity.id
_entity.type
_entity.pdbx_description
1 polymer ?
#
loop_
_entity_poly.entity_id
_entity_poly.type
_entity_poly.pdbx_seq_one_letter_code
_entity_poly.pdbx_strand_id
1 'polypeptide(L)'
;MIHTDVMTIRKWLRELDQAFENARSIGPFVLGLDKGECHNRVQQILANLPSDLDKAERVLRESDRLLGGAQTEAQMTLAQAQEEARRIIEQARREAEQILERAHHQQQHMLSQTEVYQLAQKQAEEILESAREKAHQIRQGADEYAYEVLTQLEGALAKVMNTVQNGKVLLEDYLKQRVGTRR
;
A
#
# COMPACT_ATOMS: atom_id res chain seq x y z
N MET A 1 58.96 -21.68 -2.19
CA MET A 1 59.03 -22.38 -0.88
C MET A 1 59.01 -23.90 -1.05
N ILE A 2 58.11 -24.48 -1.85
CA ILE A 2 57.90 -25.95 -1.94
C ILE A 2 58.99 -26.71 -2.72
N HIS A 3 59.63 -26.12 -3.75
CA HIS A 3 60.77 -26.76 -4.43
C HIS A 3 61.92 -27.11 -3.46
N THR A 4 62.07 -26.31 -2.40
CA THR A 4 63.00 -26.52 -1.30
C THR A 4 62.60 -27.74 -0.45
N ASP A 5 61.31 -27.97 -0.23
CA ASP A 5 60.82 -29.12 0.54
C ASP A 5 61.04 -30.44 -0.21
N VAL A 6 60.86 -30.48 -1.53
CA VAL A 6 61.11 -31.69 -2.36
C VAL A 6 62.58 -32.09 -2.31
N MET A 7 63.45 -31.10 -2.48
CA MET A 7 64.89 -31.31 -2.44
C MET A 7 65.34 -31.76 -1.04
N THR A 8 64.69 -31.26 0.00
CA THR A 8 64.92 -31.66 1.39
C THR A 8 64.46 -33.09 1.66
N ILE A 9 63.27 -33.48 1.21
CA ILE A 9 62.76 -34.86 1.34
C ILE A 9 63.63 -35.85 0.55
N ARG A 10 64.05 -35.51 -0.66
CA ARG A 10 65.01 -36.33 -1.44
C ARG A 10 66.39 -36.43 -0.80
N LYS A 11 66.80 -35.41 -0.06
CA LYS A 11 68.06 -35.42 0.70
C LYS A 11 67.92 -36.34 1.90
N TRP A 12 66.86 -36.22 2.70
CA TRP A 12 66.59 -37.08 3.84
C TRP A 12 66.44 -38.55 3.46
N LEU A 13 65.76 -38.85 2.36
CA LEU A 13 65.62 -40.24 1.88
C LEU A 13 66.96 -40.84 1.41
N ARG A 14 67.84 -40.03 0.81
CA ARG A 14 69.21 -40.47 0.44
C ARG A 14 70.10 -40.64 1.66
N GLU A 15 70.01 -39.73 2.62
CA GLU A 15 70.74 -39.85 3.90
C GLU A 15 70.28 -41.09 4.68
N LEU A 16 68.99 -41.41 4.63
CA LEU A 16 68.42 -42.62 5.21
C LEU A 16 68.92 -43.87 4.48
N ASP A 17 68.90 -43.90 3.15
CA ASP A 17 69.45 -45.01 2.34
C ASP A 17 70.94 -45.24 2.67
N GLN A 18 71.73 -44.17 2.71
CA GLN A 18 73.15 -44.20 3.04
C GLN A 18 73.41 -44.62 4.50
N ALA A 19 72.55 -44.24 5.44
CA ALA A 19 72.62 -44.69 6.83
C ALA A 19 72.32 -46.20 6.95
N PHE A 20 71.37 -46.72 6.18
CA PHE A 20 71.11 -48.16 6.08
C PHE A 20 72.27 -48.91 5.42
N GLU A 21 72.93 -48.32 4.43
CA GLU A 21 74.12 -48.89 3.81
C GLU A 21 75.31 -49.03 4.78
N ASN A 22 75.50 -48.05 5.67
CA ASN A 22 76.61 -47.99 6.62
C ASN A 22 76.34 -48.67 7.98
N ALA A 23 75.11 -49.14 8.21
CA ALA A 23 74.75 -49.81 9.46
C ALA A 23 75.47 -51.16 9.62
N ARG A 24 75.88 -51.49 10.85
CA ARG A 24 76.59 -52.74 11.17
C ARG A 24 75.68 -53.94 10.90
N SER A 25 75.95 -54.69 9.83
CA SER A 25 75.14 -55.83 9.41
C SER A 25 75.79 -57.17 9.77
N ILE A 26 74.96 -58.20 9.93
CA ILE A 26 75.40 -59.60 10.02
C ILE A 26 74.85 -60.29 8.77
N GLY A 27 75.66 -60.36 7.71
CA GLY A 27 75.18 -60.78 6.40
C GLY A 27 74.15 -59.78 5.83
N PRO A 28 73.08 -60.24 5.14
CA PRO A 28 72.10 -59.38 4.49
C PRO A 28 71.13 -58.66 5.44
N PHE A 29 71.19 -58.92 6.75
CA PHE A 29 70.24 -58.36 7.73
C PHE A 29 70.88 -57.28 8.63
N VAL A 30 70.13 -56.19 8.85
CA VAL A 30 70.40 -55.15 9.84
C VAL A 30 69.22 -55.10 10.80
N LEU A 31 69.42 -55.38 12.09
CA LEU A 31 68.35 -55.39 13.11
C LEU A 31 67.11 -56.24 12.72
N GLY A 32 67.30 -57.37 12.02
CA GLY A 32 66.21 -58.24 11.57
C GLY A 32 65.49 -57.78 10.29
N LEU A 33 65.95 -56.70 9.65
CA LEU A 33 65.44 -56.20 8.37
C LEU A 33 66.40 -56.56 7.23
N ASP A 34 65.86 -56.97 6.09
CA ASP A 34 66.63 -57.24 4.86
C ASP A 34 67.07 -55.90 4.23
N LYS A 35 68.39 -55.74 4.12
CA LYS A 35 69.01 -54.51 3.60
C LYS A 35 68.63 -54.23 2.14
N GLY A 36 68.55 -55.27 1.31
CA GLY A 36 68.18 -55.16 -0.10
C GLY A 36 66.70 -54.80 -0.27
N GLU A 37 65.83 -55.34 0.57
CA GLU A 37 64.40 -55.00 0.55
C GLU A 37 64.16 -53.54 0.97
N CYS A 38 64.82 -53.07 2.02
CA CYS A 38 64.76 -51.66 2.44
C CYS A 38 65.26 -50.71 1.35
N HIS A 39 66.41 -51.02 0.74
CA HIS A 39 66.96 -50.23 -0.36
C HIS A 39 65.99 -50.17 -1.55
N ASN A 40 65.46 -51.31 -1.98
CA ASN A 40 64.48 -51.37 -3.08
C ASN A 40 63.22 -50.55 -2.77
N ARG A 41 62.71 -50.58 -1.54
CA ARG A 41 61.56 -49.77 -1.11
C ARG A 41 61.88 -48.26 -1.16
N VAL A 42 63.07 -47.85 -0.70
CA VAL A 42 63.51 -46.45 -0.76
C VAL A 42 63.67 -45.98 -2.21
N GLN A 43 64.24 -46.82 -3.08
CA GLN A 43 64.38 -46.51 -4.51
C GLN A 43 63.02 -46.40 -5.21
N GLN A 44 62.05 -47.27 -4.90
CA GLN A 44 60.67 -47.15 -5.40
C GLN A 44 59.99 -45.86 -4.95
N ILE A 45 60.18 -45.46 -3.69
CA ILE A 45 59.69 -44.18 -3.17
C ILE A 45 60.34 -43.02 -3.92
N LEU A 46 61.67 -43.04 -4.08
CA LEU A 46 62.42 -42.00 -4.79
C LEU A 46 62.03 -41.89 -6.27
N ALA A 47 61.67 -43.00 -6.92
CA ALA A 47 61.24 -43.03 -8.32
C ALA A 47 59.84 -42.43 -8.51
N ASN A 48 58.90 -42.68 -7.59
CA ASN A 48 57.51 -42.26 -7.73
C ASN A 48 57.22 -40.88 -7.12
N LEU A 49 57.94 -40.50 -6.06
CA LEU A 49 57.74 -39.26 -5.29
C LEU A 49 57.73 -37.98 -6.14
N PRO A 50 58.63 -37.78 -7.13
CA PRO A 50 58.59 -36.58 -7.97
C PRO A 50 57.26 -36.45 -8.72
N SER A 51 56.80 -37.56 -9.32
CA SER A 51 55.58 -37.56 -10.13
C SER A 51 54.31 -37.38 -9.30
N ASP A 52 54.28 -37.90 -8.07
CA ASP A 52 53.13 -37.76 -7.18
C ASP A 52 53.04 -36.34 -6.60
N LEU A 53 54.18 -35.71 -6.36
CA LEU A 53 54.21 -34.31 -5.96
C LEU A 53 53.79 -33.37 -7.09
N ASP A 54 54.23 -33.61 -8.32
CA ASP A 54 53.79 -32.83 -9.49
C ASP A 54 52.27 -32.94 -9.70
N LYS A 55 51.69 -34.12 -9.48
CA LYS A 55 50.22 -34.32 -9.50
C LYS A 55 49.55 -33.53 -8.38
N ALA A 56 50.04 -33.61 -7.15
CA ALA A 56 49.50 -32.88 -6.01
C ALA A 56 49.55 -31.36 -6.25
N GLU A 57 50.63 -30.85 -6.83
CA GLU A 57 50.74 -29.44 -7.19
C GLU A 57 49.70 -29.02 -8.23
N ARG A 58 49.48 -29.83 -9.28
CA ARG A 58 48.46 -29.54 -10.28
C ARG A 58 47.07 -29.46 -9.64
N VAL A 59 46.75 -30.41 -8.77
CA VAL A 59 45.46 -30.45 -8.06
C VAL A 59 45.30 -29.23 -7.16
N LEU A 60 46.34 -28.82 -6.42
CA LEU A 60 46.30 -27.63 -5.56
C LEU A 60 46.10 -26.36 -6.38
N ARG A 61 46.86 -26.16 -7.47
CA ARG A 61 46.71 -25.00 -8.36
C ARG A 61 45.32 -24.94 -9.00
N GLU A 62 44.80 -26.10 -9.41
CA GLU A 62 43.45 -26.19 -9.96
C GLU A 62 42.40 -25.87 -8.91
N SER A 63 42.56 -26.37 -7.68
CA SER A 63 41.70 -26.07 -6.54
C SER A 63 41.72 -24.58 -6.20
N ASP A 64 42.89 -23.95 -6.12
CA ASP A 64 43.03 -22.51 -5.87
C ASP A 64 42.32 -21.69 -6.97
N ARG A 65 42.47 -22.09 -8.23
CA ARG A 65 41.80 -21.45 -9.37
C ARG A 65 40.28 -21.58 -9.27
N LEU A 66 39.77 -22.77 -8.95
CA LEU A 66 38.34 -23.03 -8.81
C LEU A 66 37.76 -22.26 -7.63
N LEU A 67 38.43 -22.26 -6.47
CA LEU A 67 38.01 -21.50 -5.29
C LEU A 67 37.99 -20.00 -5.56
N GLY A 68 39.01 -19.46 -6.23
CA GLY A 68 39.05 -18.05 -6.62
C GLY A 68 37.92 -17.68 -7.60
N GLY A 69 37.65 -18.54 -8.58
CA GLY A 69 36.53 -18.38 -9.52
C GLY A 69 35.18 -18.40 -8.81
N ALA A 70 34.95 -19.41 -7.98
CA ALA A 70 33.70 -19.57 -7.22
C ALA A 70 33.47 -18.42 -6.23
N GLN A 71 34.52 -17.94 -5.55
CA GLN A 71 34.42 -16.77 -4.67
C GLN A 71 34.04 -15.51 -5.45
N THR A 72 34.62 -15.29 -6.62
CA THR A 72 34.31 -14.14 -7.47
C THR A 72 32.86 -14.21 -7.96
N GLU A 73 32.42 -15.36 -8.43
CA GLU A 73 31.03 -15.58 -8.88
C GLU A 73 30.01 -15.40 -7.75
N ALA A 74 30.31 -15.93 -6.55
CA ALA A 74 29.46 -15.74 -5.37
C ALA A 74 29.36 -14.26 -4.98
N GLN A 75 30.46 -13.51 -5.03
CA GLN A 75 30.47 -12.07 -4.74
C GLN A 75 29.65 -11.29 -5.78
N MET A 76 29.78 -11.61 -7.07
CA MET A 76 28.99 -10.96 -8.12
C MET A 76 27.50 -11.24 -7.96
N THR A 77 27.12 -12.49 -7.73
CA THR A 77 25.72 -12.89 -7.51
C THR A 77 25.13 -12.18 -6.28
N LEU A 78 25.88 -12.12 -5.17
CA LEU A 78 25.44 -11.43 -3.97
C LEU A 78 25.26 -9.92 -4.21
N ALA A 79 26.19 -9.29 -4.93
CA ALA A 79 26.10 -7.87 -5.25
C ALA A 79 24.87 -7.57 -6.14
N GLN A 80 24.61 -8.42 -7.14
CA GLN A 80 23.42 -8.30 -7.99
C GLN A 80 22.12 -8.47 -7.19
N ALA A 81 22.03 -9.51 -6.37
CA ALA A 81 20.86 -9.75 -5.53
C ALA A 81 20.60 -8.60 -4.54
N GLN A 82 21.65 -8.01 -3.97
CA GLN A 82 21.53 -6.84 -3.09
C GLN A 82 21.03 -5.60 -3.84
N GLU A 83 21.52 -5.36 -5.05
CA GLU A 83 21.08 -4.23 -5.88
C GLU A 83 19.62 -4.40 -6.33
N GLU A 84 19.22 -5.60 -6.75
CA GLU A 84 17.83 -5.90 -7.08
C GLU A 84 16.90 -5.74 -5.89
N ALA A 85 17.30 -6.25 -4.72
CA ALA A 85 16.53 -6.08 -3.49
C ALA A 85 16.36 -4.60 -3.13
N ARG A 86 17.41 -3.77 -3.27
CA ARG A 86 17.33 -2.32 -3.06
C ARG A 86 16.34 -1.67 -4.03
N ARG A 87 16.43 -2.00 -5.32
CA ARG A 87 15.50 -1.47 -6.34
C ARG A 87 14.06 -1.82 -6.04
N ILE A 88 13.78 -3.07 -5.67
CA ILE A 88 12.43 -3.53 -5.32
C ILE A 88 11.91 -2.75 -4.10
N ILE A 89 12.73 -2.60 -3.06
CA ILE A 89 12.33 -1.86 -1.85
C ILE A 89 12.06 -0.38 -2.17
N GLU A 90 12.91 0.26 -2.96
CA GLU A 90 12.70 1.65 -3.37
C GLU A 90 11.44 1.82 -4.21
N GLN A 91 11.21 0.91 -5.16
CA GLN A 91 10.00 0.93 -5.97
C GLN A 91 8.74 0.75 -5.09
N ALA A 92 8.74 -0.25 -4.21
CA ALA A 92 7.64 -0.50 -3.29
C ALA A 92 7.36 0.70 -2.37
N ARG A 93 8.42 1.39 -1.90
CA ARG A 93 8.27 2.63 -1.10
C ARG A 93 7.62 3.74 -1.90
N ARG A 94 8.09 4.00 -3.12
CA ARG A 94 7.51 5.02 -4.01
C ARG A 94 6.04 4.72 -4.33
N GLU A 95 5.71 3.46 -4.61
CA GLU A 95 4.34 3.03 -4.86
C GLU A 95 3.45 3.22 -3.62
N ALA A 96 3.94 2.85 -2.44
CA ALA A 96 3.22 3.07 -1.19
C ALA A 96 2.96 4.56 -0.91
N GLU A 97 3.96 5.41 -1.11
CA GLU A 97 3.81 6.87 -0.99
C GLU A 97 2.73 7.41 -1.94
N GLN A 98 2.74 6.99 -3.21
CA GLN A 98 1.72 7.38 -4.18
C GLN A 98 0.32 6.91 -3.80
N ILE A 99 0.18 5.70 -3.26
CA ILE A 99 -1.11 5.17 -2.79
C ILE A 99 -1.63 6.02 -1.63
N LEU A 100 -0.77 6.34 -0.66
CA LEU A 100 -1.14 7.17 0.49
C LEU A 100 -1.55 8.58 0.06
N GLU A 101 -0.80 9.20 -0.85
CA GLU A 101 -1.13 10.53 -1.38
C GLU A 101 -2.51 10.53 -2.08
N ARG A 102 -2.75 9.56 -2.95
CA ARG A 102 -4.06 9.41 -3.62
C ARG A 102 -5.19 9.18 -2.62
N ALA A 103 -4.97 8.33 -1.62
CA ALA A 103 -5.96 8.05 -0.59
C ALA A 103 -6.30 9.31 0.21
N HIS A 104 -5.30 10.11 0.59
CA HIS A 104 -5.51 11.38 1.28
C HIS A 104 -6.27 12.39 0.42
N HIS A 105 -5.89 12.54 -0.85
CA HIS A 105 -6.58 13.44 -1.77
C HIS A 105 -8.05 13.01 -1.98
N GLN A 106 -8.30 11.71 -2.14
CA GLN A 106 -9.64 11.16 -2.26
C GLN A 106 -10.46 11.37 -0.98
N GLN A 107 -9.86 11.16 0.20
CA GLN A 107 -10.50 11.43 1.49
C GLN A 107 -10.91 12.91 1.62
N GLN A 108 -10.01 13.84 1.29
CA GLN A 108 -10.30 15.28 1.32
C GLN A 108 -11.46 15.63 0.38
N HIS A 109 -11.47 15.07 -0.84
CA HIS A 109 -12.59 15.26 -1.77
C HIS A 109 -13.92 14.72 -1.22
N MET A 110 -13.94 13.52 -0.64
CA MET A 110 -15.16 12.96 -0.06
C MET A 110 -15.69 13.80 1.10
N LEU A 111 -14.80 14.27 1.98
CA LEU A 111 -15.18 15.15 3.09
C LEU A 111 -15.78 16.46 2.58
N SER A 112 -15.13 17.11 1.61
CA SER A 112 -15.65 18.32 0.98
C SER A 112 -17.02 18.09 0.33
N GLN A 113 -17.20 16.98 -0.40
CA GLN A 113 -18.51 16.63 -0.99
C GLN A 113 -19.58 16.41 0.07
N THR A 114 -19.22 15.80 1.20
CA THR A 114 -20.14 15.55 2.31
C THR A 114 -20.57 16.86 2.98
N GLU A 115 -19.63 17.78 3.23
CA GLU A 115 -19.93 19.10 3.79
C GLU A 115 -20.84 19.91 2.86
N VAL A 116 -20.54 19.93 1.56
CA VAL A 116 -21.38 20.60 0.55
C VAL A 116 -22.77 19.99 0.52
N TYR A 117 -22.89 18.67 0.57
CA TYR A 117 -24.18 17.98 0.60
C TYR A 117 -24.99 18.34 1.86
N GLN A 118 -24.37 18.30 3.05
CA GLN A 118 -25.04 18.65 4.31
C GLN A 118 -25.49 20.11 4.32
N LEU A 119 -24.65 21.02 3.83
CA LEU A 119 -25.00 22.44 3.72
C LEU A 119 -26.18 22.65 2.75
N ALA A 120 -26.14 22.02 1.58
CA ALA A 120 -27.21 22.10 0.59
C ALA A 120 -28.52 21.52 1.14
N GLN A 121 -28.46 20.41 1.87
CA GLN A 121 -29.63 19.82 2.52
C GLN A 121 -30.23 20.78 3.55
N LYS A 122 -29.40 21.36 4.43
CA LYS A 122 -29.87 22.34 5.42
C LYS A 122 -30.51 23.55 4.78
N GLN A 123 -29.90 24.10 3.72
CA GLN A 123 -30.47 25.22 2.96
C GLN A 123 -31.81 24.85 2.32
N ALA A 124 -31.94 23.64 1.77
CA ALA A 124 -33.20 23.17 1.21
C ALA A 124 -34.30 23.06 2.28
N GLU A 125 -33.97 22.55 3.48
CA GLU A 125 -34.90 22.49 4.62
C GLU A 125 -35.36 23.89 5.06
N GLU A 126 -34.44 24.85 5.17
CA GLU A 126 -34.76 26.25 5.50
C GLU A 126 -35.67 26.91 4.44
N ILE A 127 -35.41 26.67 3.15
CA ILE A 127 -36.24 27.16 2.05
C ILE A 127 -37.65 26.57 2.12
N LEU A 128 -37.76 25.25 2.36
CA LEU A 128 -39.04 24.56 2.48
C LEU A 128 -39.85 25.10 3.66
N GLU A 129 -39.22 25.35 4.80
CA GLU A 129 -39.90 25.88 5.96
C GLU A 129 -40.38 27.32 5.73
N SER A 130 -39.50 28.18 5.18
CA SER A 130 -39.89 29.55 4.81
C SER A 130 -41.02 29.58 3.77
N ALA A 131 -41.02 28.65 2.81
CA ALA A 131 -42.08 28.53 1.82
C ALA A 131 -43.41 28.11 2.46
N ARG A 132 -43.39 27.20 3.44
CA ARG A 132 -44.58 26.79 4.20
C ARG A 132 -45.15 27.93 5.03
N GLU A 133 -44.30 28.66 5.75
CA GLU A 133 -44.72 29.82 6.53
C GLU A 133 -45.37 30.89 5.64
N LYS A 134 -44.72 31.24 4.51
CA LYS A 134 -45.28 32.18 3.53
C LYS A 134 -46.61 31.70 2.96
N ALA A 135 -46.72 30.42 2.60
CA ALA A 135 -47.96 29.86 2.11
C ALA A 135 -49.08 29.95 3.17
N HIS A 136 -48.75 29.73 4.44
CA HIS A 136 -49.69 29.87 5.54
C HIS A 136 -50.15 31.32 5.73
N GLN A 137 -49.22 32.27 5.73
CA GLN A 137 -49.51 33.71 5.83
C GLN A 137 -50.38 34.19 4.66
N ILE A 138 -50.07 33.78 3.43
CA ILE A 138 -50.87 34.11 2.25
C ILE A 138 -52.30 33.58 2.41
N ARG A 139 -52.47 32.34 2.89
CA ARG A 139 -53.80 31.75 3.09
C ARG A 139 -54.59 32.51 4.15
N GLN A 140 -53.97 32.81 5.30
CA GLN A 140 -54.62 33.60 6.35
C GLN A 140 -55.02 34.99 5.86
N GLY A 141 -54.11 35.71 5.18
CA GLY A 141 -54.41 37.02 4.62
C GLY A 141 -55.52 36.99 3.56
N ALA A 142 -55.59 35.93 2.76
CA ALA A 142 -56.67 35.74 1.80
C ALA A 142 -58.02 35.49 2.48
N ASP A 143 -58.04 34.69 3.55
CA ASP A 143 -59.25 34.42 4.34
C ASP A 143 -59.74 35.70 5.05
N GLU A 144 -58.84 36.48 5.64
CA GLU A 144 -59.14 37.78 6.26
C GLU A 144 -59.71 38.78 5.23
N TYR A 145 -59.06 38.88 4.06
CA TYR A 145 -59.53 39.75 2.99
C TYR A 145 -60.91 39.32 2.47
N ALA A 146 -61.14 38.01 2.29
CA ALA A 146 -62.43 37.48 1.88
C ALA A 146 -63.53 37.82 2.90
N TYR A 147 -63.22 37.69 4.20
CA TYR A 147 -64.15 38.08 5.26
C TYR A 147 -64.48 39.57 5.20
N GLU A 148 -63.48 40.45 5.07
CA GLU A 148 -63.68 41.89 4.98
C GLU A 148 -64.58 42.27 3.79
N VAL A 149 -64.32 41.70 2.62
CA VAL A 149 -65.14 41.93 1.41
C VAL A 149 -66.57 41.47 1.63
N LEU A 150 -66.78 40.29 2.25
CA LEU A 150 -68.12 39.79 2.56
C LEU A 150 -68.86 40.67 3.56
N THR A 151 -68.19 41.18 4.60
CA THR A 151 -68.78 42.13 5.56
C THR A 151 -69.16 43.45 4.89
N GLN A 152 -68.31 43.98 4.00
CA GLN A 152 -68.63 45.19 3.24
C GLN A 152 -69.85 44.97 2.33
N LEU A 153 -69.92 43.81 1.66
CA LEU A 153 -71.05 43.43 0.82
C LEU A 153 -72.34 43.29 1.63
N GLU A 154 -72.29 42.65 2.80
CA GLU A 154 -73.42 42.53 3.73
C GLU A 154 -73.95 43.92 4.12
N GLY A 155 -73.06 44.83 4.52
CA GLY A 155 -73.44 46.21 4.87
C GLY A 155 -74.07 46.97 3.70
N ALA A 156 -73.58 46.77 2.48
CA ALA A 156 -74.17 47.36 1.27
C ALA A 156 -75.58 46.81 1.01
N LEU A 157 -75.77 45.49 1.10
CA LEU A 157 -77.07 44.84 0.94
C LEU A 157 -78.08 45.28 2.01
N ALA A 158 -77.64 45.43 3.28
CA ALA A 158 -78.49 45.92 4.35
C ALA A 158 -79.03 47.33 4.08
N LYS A 159 -78.20 48.23 3.54
CA LYS A 159 -78.63 49.58 3.12
C LYS A 159 -79.67 49.53 1.99
N VAL A 160 -79.45 48.68 0.99
CA VAL A 160 -80.41 48.46 -0.10
C VAL A 160 -81.73 47.93 0.44
N MET A 161 -81.69 46.92 1.32
CA MET A 161 -82.89 46.35 1.96
C MET A 161 -83.66 47.38 2.78
N ASN A 162 -82.97 48.21 3.58
CA ASN A 162 -83.62 49.29 4.32
C ASN A 162 -84.31 50.30 3.38
N THR A 163 -83.69 50.62 2.25
CA THR A 163 -84.28 51.52 1.25
C THR A 163 -85.55 50.92 0.66
N VAL A 164 -85.53 49.64 0.30
CA VAL A 164 -86.71 48.91 -0.20
C VAL A 164 -87.82 48.85 0.87
N GLN A 165 -87.47 48.53 2.10
CA GLN A 165 -88.41 48.44 3.22
C GLN A 165 -89.09 49.80 3.48
N ASN A 166 -88.32 50.88 3.52
CA ASN A 166 -88.85 52.24 3.66
C ASN A 166 -89.79 52.59 2.49
N GLY A 167 -89.40 52.26 1.25
CA GLY A 167 -90.25 52.45 0.08
C GLY A 167 -91.57 51.68 0.17
N LYS A 168 -91.55 50.45 0.69
CA LYS A 168 -92.75 49.64 0.91
C LYS A 168 -93.67 50.24 1.99
N VAL A 169 -93.12 50.72 3.11
CA VAL A 169 -93.90 51.39 4.17
C VAL A 169 -94.59 52.64 3.62
N LEU A 170 -93.87 53.48 2.86
CA LEU A 170 -94.43 54.64 2.18
C LEU A 170 -95.61 54.27 1.26
N LEU A 171 -95.47 53.20 0.48
CA LEU A 171 -96.53 52.68 -0.39
C LEU A 171 -97.72 52.15 0.41
N GLU A 172 -97.50 51.42 1.50
CA GLU A 172 -98.57 50.92 2.36
C GLU A 172 -99.35 52.07 3.02
N ASP A 173 -98.67 53.09 3.51
CA ASP A 173 -99.31 54.28 4.11
C ASP A 173 -100.10 55.06 3.06
N TYR A 174 -99.55 55.23 1.85
CA TYR A 174 -100.26 55.84 0.73
C TYR A 174 -101.54 55.05 0.37
N LEU A 175 -101.47 53.72 0.34
CA LEU A 175 -102.63 52.86 0.09
C LEU A 175 -103.68 52.93 1.20
N LYS A 176 -103.27 52.96 2.48
CA LYS A 176 -104.20 53.11 3.63
C LYS A 176 -104.93 54.44 3.61
N GLN A 177 -104.23 55.54 3.33
CA GLN A 177 -104.85 56.86 3.18
C GLN A 177 -105.92 56.86 2.08
N ARG A 178 -105.61 56.25 0.93
CA ARG A 178 -106.52 56.16 -0.22
C ARG A 178 -107.77 55.31 0.05
N VAL A 179 -107.67 54.28 0.88
CA VAL A 179 -108.82 53.46 1.32
C VAL A 179 -109.65 54.19 2.38
N GLY A 180 -109.02 54.97 3.26
CA GLY A 180 -109.70 55.82 4.24
C GLY A 180 -110.51 56.97 3.63
N THR A 181 -110.13 57.49 2.46
CA THR A 181 -110.89 58.54 1.75
C THR A 181 -112.14 58.03 1.01
N ARG A 182 -112.38 56.71 0.98
CA ARG A 182 -113.51 56.08 0.25
C ARG A 182 -114.62 55.55 1.17
N ARG A 183 -114.69 55.97 2.43
CA ARG A 183 -115.81 55.67 3.33
C ARG A 183 -116.54 56.95 3.73
#